data_AF-A0A7R9LUQ5-F1
#
_entry.id   AF-A0A7R9LUQ5-F1
#
_cell.length_a   1.000
_cell.length_b   1.000
_cell.length_c   1.000
_cell.angle_alpha   90.00
_cell.angle_beta   90.00
_cell.angle_gamma   90.00
#
_symmetry.space_group_name_H-M   'P 1'
#
loop_
_entity.id
_entity.type
_entity.pdbx_description
1 polymer ?
#
loop_
_entity_poly.entity_id
_entity_poly.type
_entity_poly.pdbx_seq_one_letter_code
_entity_poly.pdbx_strand_id
1 'polypeptide(L)'
;MELAQILGASVEILQAFALIYDDVMDQSSTRRGRPCWYKQDDVGLQALNDGVILKNECFHTLKLFFGHKKSYLNIMETFHEMMRYTTYGQHMDMASNCNNTGPRFDLFTKSRYETIVKYKTSYYTFVLPVRLAMYLFGMESKSAHRQAEELLLKIGYLFQIQDDFIDCFGDPTVTGKQGSDIADGKCCWPVVRALELCDESQRRDLVANYGMKCEQNVNKCKEIFIQLNLRDVYLKEELTIYEEICGDLQNLKNHNKIMLSSDSANDLGFRMRPQAWGSADANNSNPNAPTIYTPIVM
;
A
#
# COMPACT_ATOMS: atom_id res chain seq x y z
N MET A 1 1.53 3.76 -28.37
CA MET A 1 1.51 4.59 -27.15
C MET A 1 0.10 4.65 -26.57
N GLU A 2 -0.88 5.16 -27.32
CA GLU A 2 -2.31 5.25 -26.94
C GLU A 2 -2.88 4.05 -26.16
N LEU A 3 -2.78 2.82 -26.69
CA LEU A 3 -3.28 1.62 -25.98
C LEU A 3 -2.61 1.40 -24.61
N ALA A 4 -1.33 1.75 -24.43
CA ALA A 4 -0.68 1.65 -23.12
C ALA A 4 -1.22 2.71 -22.14
N GLN A 5 -1.53 3.91 -22.63
CA GLN A 5 -2.13 4.99 -21.83
C GLN A 5 -3.56 4.63 -21.40
N ILE A 6 -4.37 4.05 -22.29
CA ILE A 6 -5.72 3.55 -21.98
C ILE A 6 -5.65 2.42 -20.94
N LEU A 7 -4.66 1.52 -21.07
CA LEU A 7 -4.47 0.41 -20.13
C LEU A 7 -4.05 0.91 -18.74
N GLY A 8 -3.15 1.90 -18.67
CA GLY A 8 -2.78 2.57 -17.42
C GLY A 8 -3.96 3.32 -16.78
N ALA A 9 -4.71 4.11 -17.57
CA ALA A 9 -5.91 4.78 -17.10
C ALA A 9 -6.99 3.79 -16.60
N SER A 10 -7.07 2.59 -17.18
CA SER A 10 -7.96 1.53 -16.69
C SER A 10 -7.53 1.00 -15.31
N VAL A 11 -6.22 0.95 -15.01
CA VAL A 11 -5.71 0.64 -13.66
C VAL A 11 -6.06 1.76 -12.69
N GLU A 12 -5.92 3.04 -13.08
CA GLU A 12 -6.30 4.19 -12.24
C GLU A 12 -7.79 4.23 -11.89
N ILE A 13 -8.68 3.96 -12.86
CA ILE A 13 -10.13 3.87 -12.63
C ILE A 13 -10.44 2.72 -11.63
N LEU A 14 -9.71 1.61 -11.73
CA LEU A 14 -9.88 0.47 -10.85
C LEU A 14 -9.37 0.73 -9.42
N GLN A 15 -8.24 1.45 -9.29
CA GLN A 15 -7.76 1.94 -7.99
C GLN A 15 -8.76 2.92 -7.40
N ALA A 16 -9.33 3.85 -8.18
CA ALA A 16 -10.33 4.79 -7.71
C ALA A 16 -11.60 4.08 -7.17
N PHE A 17 -12.06 3.01 -7.83
CA PHE A 17 -13.10 2.12 -7.28
C PHE A 17 -12.71 1.57 -5.89
N ALA A 18 -11.50 1.00 -5.77
CA ALA A 18 -11.04 0.40 -4.52
C ALA A 18 -10.93 1.45 -3.40
N LEU A 19 -10.37 2.63 -3.68
CA LEU A 19 -10.20 3.73 -2.72
C LEU A 19 -11.53 4.32 -2.23
N ILE A 20 -12.55 4.43 -3.09
CA ILE A 20 -13.88 4.89 -2.65
C ILE A 20 -14.51 3.89 -1.66
N TYR A 21 -14.32 2.59 -1.88
CA TYR A 21 -14.79 1.55 -0.97
C TYR A 21 -14.00 1.53 0.34
N ASP A 22 -12.67 1.65 0.27
CA ASP A 22 -11.74 1.75 1.40
C ASP A 22 -12.09 2.96 2.29
N ASP A 23 -12.24 4.16 1.71
CA ASP A 23 -12.65 5.39 2.41
C ASP A 23 -13.95 5.22 3.21
N VAL A 24 -14.94 4.49 2.67
CA VAL A 24 -16.22 4.24 3.36
C VAL A 24 -16.07 3.21 4.48
N MET A 25 -15.31 2.13 4.25
CA MET A 25 -15.07 1.08 5.25
C MET A 25 -14.26 1.59 6.44
N ASP A 26 -13.24 2.40 6.17
CA ASP A 26 -12.30 2.91 7.18
C ASP A 26 -12.76 4.27 7.76
N GLN A 27 -13.91 4.76 7.32
CA GLN A 27 -14.51 6.03 7.78
C GLN A 27 -13.61 7.27 7.57
N SER A 28 -12.73 7.21 6.57
CA SER A 28 -11.70 8.21 6.29
C SER A 28 -12.26 9.62 6.07
N SER A 29 -11.53 10.63 6.51
CA SER A 29 -11.94 12.04 6.39
C SER A 29 -11.52 12.67 5.06
N THR A 30 -10.29 12.38 4.62
CA THR A 30 -9.63 13.02 3.47
C THR A 30 -8.86 12.02 2.62
N ARG A 31 -8.88 12.23 1.31
CA ARG A 31 -8.12 11.47 0.31
C ARG A 31 -7.56 12.44 -0.73
N ARG A 32 -6.27 12.32 -1.07
CA ARG A 32 -5.57 13.19 -2.05
C ARG A 32 -5.78 14.70 -1.76
N GLY A 33 -5.73 15.10 -0.49
CA GLY A 33 -5.86 16.50 -0.06
C GLY A 33 -7.27 17.12 -0.15
N ARG A 34 -8.32 16.31 -0.32
CA ARG A 34 -9.73 16.73 -0.36
C ARG A 34 -10.58 15.84 0.54
N PRO A 35 -11.80 16.24 0.95
CA PRO A 35 -12.73 15.33 1.63
C PRO A 35 -13.00 14.09 0.78
N CYS A 36 -13.06 12.91 1.40
CA CYS A 36 -13.39 11.65 0.73
C CYS A 36 -14.71 11.75 -0.06
N TRP A 37 -14.88 10.98 -1.13
CA TRP A 37 -16.05 11.12 -2.03
C TRP A 37 -17.38 10.97 -1.29
N TYR A 38 -17.47 10.00 -0.37
CA TYR A 38 -18.66 9.77 0.44
C TYR A 38 -18.93 10.84 1.54
N LYS A 39 -18.00 11.78 1.74
CA LYS A 39 -18.14 12.92 2.67
C LYS A 39 -18.67 14.20 1.99
N GLN A 40 -18.85 14.20 0.66
CA GLN A 40 -19.48 15.33 -0.04
C GLN A 40 -20.97 15.41 0.35
N ASP A 41 -21.48 16.63 0.51
CA ASP A 41 -22.80 16.92 1.12
C ASP A 41 -23.99 16.22 0.41
N ASP A 42 -23.88 15.98 -0.89
CA ASP A 42 -24.91 15.40 -1.76
C ASP A 42 -24.69 13.91 -2.12
N VAL A 43 -23.54 13.34 -1.75
CA VAL A 43 -23.14 11.96 -2.14
C VAL A 43 -23.48 10.93 -1.06
N GLY A 44 -22.90 11.06 0.14
CA GLY A 44 -23.05 10.05 1.19
C GLY A 44 -22.73 8.62 0.72
N LEU A 45 -23.60 7.66 1.06
CA LEU A 45 -23.43 6.25 0.66
C LEU A 45 -23.68 5.97 -0.84
N GLN A 46 -24.11 6.95 -1.64
CA GLN A 46 -24.21 6.79 -3.10
C GLN A 46 -22.82 6.52 -3.72
N ALA A 47 -21.75 6.99 -3.06
CA ALA A 47 -20.36 6.68 -3.38
C ALA A 47 -20.09 5.19 -3.64
N LEU A 48 -20.78 4.27 -2.96
CA LEU A 48 -20.64 2.82 -3.20
C LEU A 48 -21.11 2.45 -4.62
N ASN A 49 -22.24 3.00 -5.06
CA ASN A 49 -22.71 2.81 -6.43
C ASN A 49 -21.79 3.50 -7.46
N ASP A 50 -21.27 4.69 -7.15
CA ASP A 50 -20.33 5.40 -8.02
C ASP A 50 -19.03 4.60 -8.23
N GLY A 51 -18.53 3.94 -7.18
CA GLY A 51 -17.45 2.98 -7.29
C GLY A 51 -17.79 1.82 -8.24
N VAL A 52 -19.00 1.25 -8.13
CA VAL A 52 -19.47 0.19 -9.06
C VAL A 52 -19.53 0.70 -10.50
N ILE A 53 -19.93 1.96 -10.72
CA ILE A 53 -19.88 2.60 -12.04
C ILE A 53 -18.43 2.65 -12.55
N LEU A 54 -17.47 3.18 -11.78
CA LEU A 54 -16.05 3.23 -12.17
C LEU A 54 -15.52 1.84 -12.56
N LYS A 55 -15.81 0.82 -11.74
CA LYS A 55 -15.43 -0.57 -12.05
C LYS A 55 -16.01 -1.07 -13.36
N ASN A 56 -17.29 -0.78 -13.64
CA ASN A 56 -17.94 -1.19 -14.90
C ASN A 56 -17.37 -0.43 -16.11
N GLU A 57 -17.12 0.87 -15.99
CA GLU A 57 -16.51 1.69 -17.05
C GLU A 57 -15.08 1.26 -17.37
N CYS A 58 -14.30 0.81 -16.38
CA CYS A 58 -13.02 0.14 -16.61
C CYS A 58 -13.19 -1.08 -17.54
N PHE A 59 -14.06 -2.03 -17.21
CA PHE A 59 -14.26 -3.22 -18.03
C PHE A 59 -14.91 -2.92 -19.40
N HIS A 60 -15.78 -1.90 -19.49
CA HIS A 60 -16.32 -1.43 -20.76
C HIS A 60 -15.23 -0.86 -21.67
N THR A 61 -14.36 0.00 -21.11
CA THR A 61 -13.19 0.57 -21.80
C THR A 61 -12.25 -0.54 -22.28
N LEU A 62 -11.95 -1.53 -21.43
CA LEU A 62 -11.14 -2.69 -21.83
C LEU A 62 -11.77 -3.47 -22.99
N LYS A 63 -13.09 -3.69 -22.97
CA LYS A 63 -13.80 -4.35 -24.08
C LYS A 63 -13.75 -3.53 -25.37
N LEU A 64 -13.92 -2.21 -25.28
CA LEU A 64 -13.96 -1.31 -26.44
C LEU A 64 -12.60 -1.26 -27.17
N PHE A 65 -11.51 -1.04 -26.44
CA PHE A 65 -10.18 -0.82 -27.06
C PHE A 65 -9.38 -2.11 -27.28
N PHE A 66 -9.60 -3.14 -26.48
CA PHE A 66 -8.83 -4.39 -26.54
C PHE A 66 -9.65 -5.58 -27.04
N GLY A 67 -10.98 -5.51 -27.13
CA GLY A 67 -11.86 -6.65 -27.42
C GLY A 67 -11.62 -7.43 -28.70
N HIS A 68 -10.81 -6.90 -29.63
CA HIS A 68 -10.35 -7.52 -30.88
C HIS A 68 -8.87 -7.93 -30.88
N LYS A 69 -8.14 -7.74 -29.79
CA LYS A 69 -6.71 -8.06 -29.65
C LYS A 69 -6.51 -9.48 -29.14
N LYS A 70 -5.45 -10.16 -29.58
CA LYS A 70 -5.04 -11.48 -29.07
C LYS A 70 -4.85 -11.47 -27.53
N SER A 71 -4.35 -10.37 -26.98
CA SER A 71 -4.11 -10.19 -25.54
C SER A 71 -5.37 -9.90 -24.70
N TYR A 72 -6.55 -9.73 -25.31
CA TYR A 72 -7.77 -9.33 -24.62
C TYR A 72 -8.12 -10.22 -23.42
N LEU A 73 -8.12 -11.55 -23.63
CA LEU A 73 -8.50 -12.51 -22.60
C LEU A 73 -7.56 -12.42 -21.40
N ASN A 74 -6.24 -12.47 -21.65
CA ASN A 74 -5.21 -12.34 -20.62
C ASN A 74 -5.32 -11.02 -19.85
N ILE A 75 -5.61 -9.91 -20.54
CA ILE A 75 -5.83 -8.59 -19.90
C ILE A 75 -7.04 -8.65 -18.96
N MET A 76 -8.21 -9.09 -19.45
CA MET A 76 -9.44 -9.19 -18.66
C MET A 76 -9.30 -10.14 -17.46
N GLU A 77 -8.72 -11.33 -17.68
CA GLU A 77 -8.46 -12.31 -16.62
C GLU A 77 -7.50 -11.75 -15.56
N THR A 78 -6.47 -11.00 -15.96
CA THR A 78 -5.56 -10.33 -15.02
C THR A 78 -6.31 -9.30 -14.17
N PHE A 79 -7.12 -8.41 -14.77
CA PHE A 79 -7.91 -7.44 -14.02
C PHE A 79 -8.86 -8.13 -13.01
N HIS A 80 -9.55 -9.20 -13.42
CA HIS A 80 -10.43 -9.94 -12.52
C HIS A 80 -9.69 -10.70 -11.41
N GLU A 81 -8.53 -11.29 -11.71
CA GLU A 81 -7.72 -12.01 -10.73
C GLU A 81 -7.14 -11.06 -9.68
N MET A 82 -6.53 -9.94 -10.10
CA MET A 82 -5.94 -8.98 -9.17
C MET A 82 -7.03 -8.34 -8.29
N MET A 83 -8.22 -8.05 -8.85
CA MET A 83 -9.34 -7.59 -8.02
C MET A 83 -9.84 -8.63 -7.02
N ARG A 84 -9.90 -9.91 -7.42
CA ARG A 84 -10.24 -11.00 -6.49
C ARG A 84 -9.25 -11.04 -5.33
N TYR A 85 -7.94 -10.95 -5.64
CA TYR A 85 -6.88 -10.86 -4.64
C TYR A 85 -7.04 -9.64 -3.72
N THR A 86 -7.26 -8.44 -4.25
CA THR A 86 -7.54 -7.22 -3.46
C THR A 86 -8.74 -7.40 -2.54
N THR A 87 -9.85 -7.98 -3.01
CA THR A 87 -11.02 -8.22 -2.14
C THR A 87 -10.75 -9.21 -1.02
N TYR A 88 -9.89 -10.22 -1.23
CA TYR A 88 -9.47 -11.13 -0.16
C TYR A 88 -8.54 -10.42 0.83
N GLY A 89 -7.62 -9.59 0.34
CA GLY A 89 -6.77 -8.74 1.16
C GLY A 89 -7.57 -7.79 2.05
N GLN A 90 -8.51 -7.05 1.47
CA GLN A 90 -9.41 -6.14 2.19
C GLN A 90 -10.24 -6.89 3.24
N HIS A 91 -10.78 -8.07 2.91
CA HIS A 91 -11.50 -8.88 3.89
C HIS A 91 -10.60 -9.31 5.05
N MET A 92 -9.34 -9.69 4.77
CA MET A 92 -8.38 -10.07 5.81
C MET A 92 -7.95 -8.89 6.68
N ASP A 93 -7.83 -7.69 6.10
CA ASP A 93 -7.57 -6.44 6.80
C ASP A 93 -8.72 -6.08 7.74
N MET A 94 -9.94 -5.97 7.22
CA MET A 94 -11.15 -5.64 8.01
C MET A 94 -11.45 -6.67 9.11
N ALA A 95 -11.08 -7.94 8.90
CA ALA A 95 -11.22 -8.99 9.93
C ALA A 95 -10.32 -8.77 11.16
N SER A 96 -9.34 -7.87 11.09
CA SER A 96 -8.45 -7.50 12.20
C SER A 96 -9.16 -6.72 13.31
N ASN A 97 -10.26 -6.01 12.99
CA ASN A 97 -11.13 -5.32 13.95
C ASN A 97 -12.61 -5.57 13.62
N CYS A 98 -13.00 -6.85 13.59
CA CYS A 98 -14.36 -7.28 13.23
C CYS A 98 -15.44 -6.55 14.07
N ASN A 99 -16.44 -5.97 13.37
CA ASN A 99 -17.67 -5.44 13.94
C ASN A 99 -17.49 -4.38 15.04
N ASN A 100 -16.38 -3.62 15.05
CA ASN A 100 -16.03 -2.68 16.13
C ASN A 100 -15.99 -3.33 17.53
N THR A 101 -15.72 -4.64 17.60
CA THR A 101 -15.57 -5.37 18.87
C THR A 101 -14.17 -5.21 19.48
N GLY A 102 -13.26 -4.54 18.77
CA GLY A 102 -11.89 -4.26 19.19
C GLY A 102 -10.86 -5.07 18.39
N PRO A 103 -9.58 -4.67 18.44
CA PRO A 103 -8.52 -5.34 17.70
C PRO A 103 -8.33 -6.81 18.10
N ARG A 104 -8.24 -7.69 17.11
CA ARG A 104 -7.94 -9.11 17.26
C ARG A 104 -6.44 -9.33 17.30
N PHE A 105 -5.80 -8.96 18.42
CA PHE A 105 -4.34 -9.06 18.60
C PHE A 105 -3.78 -10.49 18.44
N ASP A 106 -4.60 -11.53 18.54
CA ASP A 106 -4.23 -12.91 18.20
C ASP A 106 -3.92 -13.11 16.71
N LEU A 107 -4.45 -12.24 15.84
CA LEU A 107 -4.18 -12.19 14.41
C LEU A 107 -2.99 -11.29 14.05
N PHE A 108 -2.50 -10.44 14.97
CA PHE A 108 -1.51 -9.39 14.69
C PHE A 108 -0.09 -9.96 14.63
N THR A 109 0.14 -10.80 13.63
CA THR A 109 1.38 -11.55 13.42
C THR A 109 2.03 -11.13 12.10
N LYS A 110 3.36 -11.23 12.01
CA LYS A 110 4.10 -10.93 10.77
C LYS A 110 3.54 -11.67 9.55
N SER A 111 3.22 -12.96 9.69
CA SER A 111 2.67 -13.77 8.59
C SER A 111 1.27 -13.31 8.15
N ARG A 112 0.40 -12.90 9.08
CA ARG A 112 -0.91 -12.31 8.75
C ARG A 112 -0.73 -10.98 8.03
N TYR A 113 0.17 -10.13 8.52
CA TYR A 113 0.50 -8.85 7.90
C TYR A 113 1.03 -9.02 6.47
N GLU A 114 2.09 -9.81 6.27
CA GLU A 114 2.64 -10.16 4.95
C GLU A 114 1.55 -10.65 3.98
N THR A 115 0.60 -11.44 4.48
CA THR A 115 -0.55 -11.94 3.70
C THR A 115 -1.52 -10.81 3.35
N ILE A 116 -1.88 -9.94 4.30
CA ILE A 116 -2.73 -8.75 4.03
C ILE A 116 -2.06 -7.88 2.98
N VAL A 117 -0.80 -7.49 3.17
CA VAL A 117 -0.05 -6.63 2.24
C VAL A 117 0.00 -7.21 0.82
N LYS A 118 0.37 -8.50 0.71
CA LYS A 118 0.46 -9.21 -0.57
C LYS A 118 -0.85 -9.14 -1.35
N TYR A 119 -1.97 -9.42 -0.68
CA TYR A 119 -3.28 -9.50 -1.33
C TYR A 119 -4.00 -8.16 -1.47
N LYS A 120 -3.99 -7.29 -0.44
CA LYS A 120 -4.64 -5.97 -0.44
C LYS A 120 -3.93 -5.02 -1.41
N THR A 121 -2.60 -4.98 -1.39
CA THR A 121 -1.81 -3.93 -2.05
C THR A 121 -0.92 -4.47 -3.17
N SER A 122 0.02 -5.38 -2.90
CA SER A 122 1.10 -5.70 -3.83
C SER A 122 0.62 -6.18 -5.21
N TYR A 123 -0.43 -7.01 -5.25
CA TYR A 123 -0.95 -7.56 -6.50
C TYR A 123 -1.53 -6.50 -7.45
N TYR A 124 -2.42 -5.63 -6.98
CA TYR A 124 -3.06 -4.64 -7.88
C TYR A 124 -2.19 -3.40 -8.11
N THR A 125 -1.34 -3.01 -7.15
CA THR A 125 -0.48 -1.82 -7.29
C THR A 125 0.74 -2.09 -8.17
N PHE A 126 1.41 -3.24 -8.01
CA PHE A 126 2.69 -3.51 -8.67
C PHE A 126 2.63 -4.64 -9.70
N VAL A 127 1.99 -5.78 -9.38
CA VAL A 127 1.94 -6.93 -10.31
C VAL A 127 1.03 -6.65 -11.51
N LEU A 128 -0.15 -6.08 -11.28
CA LEU A 128 -1.14 -5.74 -12.32
C LEU A 128 -0.56 -4.88 -13.46
N PRO A 129 -0.04 -3.65 -13.25
CA PRO A 129 0.39 -2.80 -14.36
C PRO A 129 1.52 -3.42 -15.20
N VAL A 130 2.48 -4.09 -14.57
CA VAL A 130 3.58 -4.75 -15.28
C VAL A 130 3.09 -5.99 -16.05
N ARG A 131 2.24 -6.83 -15.45
CA ARG A 131 1.63 -8.00 -16.11
C ARG A 131 0.80 -7.59 -17.33
N LEU A 132 0.03 -6.51 -17.20
CA LEU A 132 -0.73 -5.90 -18.29
C LEU A 132 0.17 -5.40 -19.42
N ALA A 133 1.26 -4.70 -19.10
CA ALA A 133 2.25 -4.26 -20.08
C ALA A 133 2.89 -5.46 -20.80
N MET A 134 3.28 -6.51 -20.07
CA MET A 134 3.82 -7.75 -20.65
C MET A 134 2.85 -8.38 -21.65
N TYR A 135 1.55 -8.49 -21.33
CA TYR A 135 0.55 -8.99 -22.27
C TYR A 135 0.30 -8.05 -23.45
N LEU A 136 0.36 -6.72 -23.26
CA LEU A 136 0.23 -5.74 -24.34
C LEU A 136 1.37 -5.85 -25.36
N PHE A 137 2.59 -6.17 -24.91
CA PHE A 137 3.76 -6.41 -25.75
C PHE A 137 3.94 -7.88 -26.19
N GLY A 138 2.94 -8.75 -25.95
CA GLY A 138 2.96 -10.14 -26.43
C GLY A 138 3.90 -11.08 -25.67
N MET A 139 4.35 -10.71 -24.47
CA MET A 139 5.19 -11.55 -23.62
C MET A 139 4.34 -12.62 -22.92
N GLU A 140 4.22 -13.80 -23.54
CA GLU A 140 3.40 -14.92 -23.04
C GLU A 140 4.18 -15.92 -22.15
N SER A 141 5.47 -15.68 -21.88
CA SER A 141 6.33 -16.59 -21.12
C SER A 141 5.96 -16.63 -19.63
N LYS A 142 5.45 -17.78 -19.17
CA LYS A 142 5.09 -18.01 -17.75
C LYS A 142 6.25 -17.81 -16.79
N SER A 143 7.48 -18.16 -17.17
CA SER A 143 8.66 -17.95 -16.31
C SER A 143 9.01 -16.47 -16.16
N ALA A 144 8.86 -15.67 -17.22
CA ALA A 144 9.05 -14.22 -17.15
C ALA A 144 7.98 -13.55 -16.27
N HIS A 145 6.71 -13.93 -16.43
CA HIS A 145 5.61 -13.42 -15.59
C HIS A 145 5.79 -13.76 -14.11
N ARG A 146 6.32 -14.95 -13.81
CA ARG A 146 6.63 -15.38 -12.45
C ARG A 146 7.80 -14.60 -11.84
N GLN A 147 8.91 -14.44 -12.58
CA GLN A 147 10.06 -13.65 -12.12
C GLN A 147 9.70 -12.18 -11.87
N ALA A 148 8.86 -11.61 -12.73
CA ALA A 148 8.32 -10.27 -12.51
C ALA A 148 7.45 -10.22 -11.24
N GLU A 149 6.53 -11.17 -11.04
CA GLU A 149 5.70 -11.23 -9.81
C GLU A 149 6.54 -11.36 -8.54
N GLU A 150 7.54 -12.25 -8.51
CA GLU A 150 8.40 -12.47 -7.34
C GLU A 150 9.11 -11.19 -6.90
N LEU A 151 9.61 -10.38 -7.85
CA LEU A 151 10.18 -9.06 -7.57
C LEU A 151 9.12 -8.01 -7.16
N LEU A 152 8.02 -7.92 -7.91
CA LEU A 152 6.99 -6.90 -7.69
C LEU A 152 6.24 -7.08 -6.37
N LEU A 153 6.15 -8.32 -5.87
CA LEU A 153 5.62 -8.59 -4.53
C LEU A 153 6.55 -8.07 -3.42
N LYS A 154 7.88 -8.11 -3.59
CA LYS A 154 8.83 -7.48 -2.65
C LYS A 154 8.70 -5.95 -2.65
N ILE A 155 8.60 -5.35 -3.84
CA ILE A 155 8.39 -3.90 -3.99
C ILE A 155 7.07 -3.47 -3.33
N GLY A 156 5.99 -4.24 -3.53
CA GLY A 156 4.70 -3.97 -2.88
C GLY A 156 4.72 -4.16 -1.36
N TYR A 157 5.54 -5.08 -0.84
CA TYR A 157 5.74 -5.23 0.60
C TYR A 157 6.47 -4.02 1.20
N LEU A 158 7.55 -3.56 0.56
CA LEU A 158 8.27 -2.35 0.95
C LEU A 158 7.34 -1.13 0.95
N PHE A 159 6.56 -0.96 -0.12
CA PHE A 159 5.61 0.15 -0.27
C PHE A 159 4.56 0.20 0.85
N GLN A 160 4.01 -0.94 1.29
CA GLN A 160 3.01 -0.92 2.36
C GLN A 160 3.64 -0.69 3.74
N ILE A 161 4.86 -1.19 4.01
CA ILE A 161 5.59 -0.81 5.23
C ILE A 161 5.82 0.71 5.27
N GLN A 162 6.15 1.31 4.13
CA GLN A 162 6.29 2.76 3.99
C GLN A 162 4.96 3.49 4.28
N ASP A 163 3.85 3.06 3.68
CA ASP A 163 2.51 3.65 3.91
C ASP A 163 2.08 3.54 5.39
N ASP A 164 2.18 2.37 6.01
CA ASP A 164 1.84 2.14 7.42
C ASP A 164 2.69 2.99 8.39
N PHE A 165 3.99 3.09 8.11
CA PHE A 165 4.89 3.93 8.91
C PHE A 165 4.55 5.43 8.76
N ILE A 166 4.24 5.86 7.54
CA ILE A 166 3.81 7.22 7.24
C ILE A 166 2.43 7.52 7.83
N ASP A 167 1.51 6.55 7.90
CA ASP A 167 0.21 6.71 8.57
C ASP A 167 0.38 7.02 10.07
N CYS A 168 1.29 6.28 10.72
CA CYS A 168 1.57 6.46 12.14
C CYS A 168 2.38 7.74 12.45
N PHE A 169 3.42 8.05 11.67
CA PHE A 169 4.41 9.09 12.02
C PHE A 169 4.46 10.29 11.09
N GLY A 170 3.90 10.20 9.89
CA GLY A 170 3.99 11.23 8.84
C GLY A 170 3.25 12.54 9.15
N ASP A 171 3.72 13.62 8.53
CA ASP A 171 3.09 14.94 8.60
C ASP A 171 1.86 15.00 7.66
N PRO A 172 0.63 15.22 8.16
CA PRO A 172 -0.57 15.30 7.33
C PRO A 172 -0.53 16.39 6.25
N THR A 173 0.27 17.45 6.43
CA THR A 173 0.45 18.53 5.44
C THR A 173 1.24 18.06 4.20
N VAL A 174 2.03 17.00 4.35
CA VAL A 174 2.76 16.35 3.26
C VAL A 174 1.95 15.22 2.64
N THR A 175 1.42 14.32 3.48
CA THR A 175 0.78 13.08 3.01
C THR A 175 -0.57 13.32 2.35
N GLY A 176 -1.25 14.43 2.69
CA GLY A 176 -2.60 14.72 2.24
C GLY A 176 -3.67 13.76 2.77
N LYS A 177 -3.34 12.95 3.80
CA LYS A 177 -4.25 12.16 4.64
C LYS A 177 -3.89 12.31 6.12
N GLN A 178 -4.90 12.36 6.98
CA GLN A 178 -4.69 12.14 8.41
C GLN A 178 -4.66 10.63 8.66
N GLY A 179 -3.57 10.13 9.25
CA GLY A 179 -3.46 8.71 9.56
C GLY A 179 -4.46 8.25 10.63
N SER A 180 -4.97 7.03 10.47
CA SER A 180 -6.05 6.48 11.29
C SER A 180 -5.83 5.03 11.74
N ASP A 181 -4.79 4.33 11.27
CA ASP A 181 -4.56 2.89 11.53
C ASP A 181 -4.67 2.48 13.01
N ILE A 182 -4.12 3.30 13.91
CA ILE A 182 -4.16 3.08 15.36
C ILE A 182 -5.59 3.19 15.90
N ALA A 183 -6.34 4.20 15.44
CA ALA A 183 -7.71 4.45 15.89
C ALA A 183 -8.71 3.44 15.32
N ASP A 184 -8.47 2.97 14.09
CA ASP A 184 -9.28 1.97 13.41
C ASP A 184 -8.88 0.53 13.76
N GLY A 185 -7.82 0.35 14.56
CA GLY A 185 -7.40 -0.96 15.06
C GLY A 185 -6.86 -1.88 13.96
N LYS A 186 -6.17 -1.30 12.97
CA LYS A 186 -5.62 -2.03 11.81
C LYS A 186 -4.46 -2.93 12.20
N CYS A 187 -4.31 -4.04 11.49
CA CYS A 187 -3.15 -4.93 11.57
C CYS A 187 -2.03 -4.40 10.65
N CYS A 188 -1.43 -3.26 11.02
CA CYS A 188 -0.37 -2.59 10.27
C CYS A 188 1.04 -2.86 10.84
N TRP A 189 2.09 -2.52 10.09
CA TRP A 189 3.49 -2.81 10.45
C TRP A 189 3.90 -2.31 11.85
N PRO A 190 3.61 -1.05 12.27
CA PRO A 190 4.02 -0.55 13.58
C PRO A 190 3.51 -1.40 14.75
N VAL A 191 2.23 -1.80 14.75
CA VAL A 191 1.66 -2.57 15.87
C VAL A 191 2.16 -4.02 15.87
N VAL A 192 2.37 -4.62 14.69
CA VAL A 192 2.93 -5.98 14.58
C VAL A 192 4.36 -6.02 15.12
N ARG A 193 5.21 -5.04 14.77
CA ARG A 193 6.56 -4.92 15.34
C ARG A 193 6.55 -4.56 16.82
N ALA A 194 5.64 -3.71 17.27
CA ALA A 194 5.50 -3.39 18.68
C ALA A 194 5.20 -4.64 19.53
N LEU A 195 4.29 -5.50 19.06
CA LEU A 195 3.90 -6.74 19.76
C LEU A 195 5.00 -7.81 19.80
N GLU A 196 5.97 -7.76 18.88
CA GLU A 196 7.17 -8.62 18.90
C GLU A 196 8.26 -8.12 19.87
N LEU A 197 8.24 -6.82 20.22
CA LEU A 197 9.33 -6.15 20.96
C LEU A 197 8.95 -5.68 22.37
N CYS A 198 7.66 -5.53 22.67
CA CYS A 198 7.16 -4.99 23.93
C CYS A 198 7.36 -5.91 25.14
N ASP A 199 7.68 -5.32 26.30
CA ASP A 199 7.55 -6.00 27.59
C ASP A 199 6.08 -6.18 28.03
N GLU A 200 5.82 -6.89 29.14
CA GLU A 200 4.45 -7.14 29.63
C GLU A 200 3.68 -5.88 30.05
N SER A 201 4.36 -4.79 30.39
CA SER A 201 3.75 -3.52 30.76
C SER A 201 3.37 -2.74 29.50
N GLN A 202 4.32 -2.59 28.58
CA GLN A 202 4.11 -1.97 27.28
C GLN A 202 3.04 -2.70 26.47
N ARG A 203 3.03 -4.05 26.48
CA ARG A 203 2.01 -4.86 25.81
C ARG A 203 0.61 -4.60 26.36
N ARG A 204 0.49 -4.48 27.68
CA ARG A 204 -0.78 -4.22 28.38
C ARG A 204 -1.33 -2.84 28.05
N ASP A 205 -0.47 -1.82 28.11
CA ASP A 205 -0.84 -0.45 27.73
C ASP A 205 -1.21 -0.38 26.24
N LEU A 206 -0.42 -0.99 25.35
CA LEU A 206 -0.71 -1.02 23.91
C LEU A 206 -2.08 -1.67 23.63
N VAL A 207 -2.35 -2.85 24.19
CA VAL A 207 -3.62 -3.57 24.03
C VAL A 207 -4.81 -2.78 24.60
N ALA A 208 -4.62 -2.01 25.67
CA ALA A 208 -5.68 -1.20 26.28
C ALA A 208 -5.99 0.12 25.52
N ASN A 209 -5.11 0.56 24.62
CA ASN A 209 -5.23 1.85 23.93
C ASN A 209 -5.41 1.72 22.41
N TYR A 210 -4.92 0.65 21.78
CA TYR A 210 -5.01 0.47 20.33
C TYR A 210 -6.44 0.12 19.88
N GLY A 211 -6.88 0.67 18.74
CA GLY A 211 -8.27 0.58 18.27
C GLY A 211 -9.25 1.54 18.95
N MET A 212 -8.76 2.51 19.73
CA MET A 212 -9.58 3.52 20.40
C MET A 212 -9.51 4.85 19.65
N LYS A 213 -10.68 5.42 19.28
CA LYS A 213 -10.78 6.66 18.49
C LYS A 213 -10.39 7.95 19.22
N CYS A 214 -10.04 7.90 20.52
CA CYS A 214 -9.63 9.08 21.27
C CYS A 214 -8.14 9.36 21.07
N GLU A 215 -7.81 10.63 20.80
CA GLU A 215 -6.45 11.11 20.56
C GLU A 215 -5.47 10.74 21.69
N GLN A 216 -5.93 10.73 22.94
CA GLN A 216 -5.12 10.36 24.11
C GLN A 216 -4.66 8.90 24.05
N ASN A 217 -5.53 7.98 23.61
CA ASN A 217 -5.17 6.58 23.43
C ASN A 217 -4.23 6.40 22.23
N VAL A 218 -4.50 7.09 21.12
CA VAL A 218 -3.62 7.09 19.94
C VAL A 218 -2.20 7.58 20.29
N ASN A 219 -2.09 8.68 21.02
CA ASN A 219 -0.82 9.23 21.48
C ASN A 219 -0.11 8.25 22.43
N LYS A 220 -0.83 7.55 23.32
CA LYS A 220 -0.26 6.51 24.18
C LYS A 220 0.33 5.35 23.39
N CYS A 221 -0.29 4.93 22.28
CA CYS A 221 0.30 3.94 21.37
C CYS A 221 1.57 4.49 20.69
N LYS A 222 1.56 5.74 20.21
CA LYS A 222 2.73 6.37 19.59
C LYS A 222 3.91 6.53 20.57
N GLU A 223 3.65 6.86 21.83
CA GLU A 223 4.66 6.87 22.91
C GLU A 223 5.35 5.50 23.05
N ILE A 224 4.58 4.41 23.07
CA ILE A 224 5.13 3.05 23.16
C ILE A 224 5.97 2.72 21.92
N PHE A 225 5.52 3.09 20.73
CA PHE A 225 6.30 2.88 19.49
C PHE A 225 7.61 3.68 19.47
N ILE A 226 7.64 4.88 20.07
CA ILE A 226 8.85 5.69 20.25
C ILE A 226 9.79 5.02 21.28
N GLN A 227 9.27 4.54 22.41
CA GLN A 227 10.05 3.83 23.43
C GLN A 227 10.69 2.52 22.90
N LEU A 228 9.99 1.82 22.00
CA LEU A 228 10.49 0.64 21.30
C LEU A 228 11.43 0.96 20.14
N ASN A 229 11.72 2.25 19.90
CA ASN A 229 12.55 2.74 18.80
C ASN A 229 12.15 2.17 17.42
N LEU A 230 10.84 2.08 17.14
CA LEU A 230 10.36 1.47 15.90
C LEU A 230 10.83 2.20 14.62
N ARG A 231 11.29 3.45 14.73
CA ARG A 231 11.92 4.18 13.63
C ARG A 231 13.21 3.51 13.14
N ASP A 232 14.10 3.11 14.05
CA ASP A 232 15.35 2.45 13.67
C ASP A 232 15.10 1.00 13.20
N VAL A 233 14.07 0.34 13.75
CA VAL A 233 13.59 -0.97 13.26
C VAL A 233 13.09 -0.84 11.82
N TYR A 234 12.28 0.18 11.54
CA TYR A 234 11.76 0.51 10.21
C TYR A 234 12.91 0.75 9.23
N LEU A 235 13.85 1.64 9.56
CA LEU A 235 14.95 2.02 8.67
C LEU A 235 15.85 0.83 8.31
N LYS A 236 16.07 -0.06 9.26
CA LYS A 236 16.84 -1.29 9.03
C LYS A 236 16.09 -2.27 8.12
N GLU A 237 14.78 -2.43 8.31
CA GLU A 237 13.95 -3.30 7.47
C GLU A 237 13.80 -2.74 6.05
N GLU A 238 13.51 -1.43 5.90
CA GLU A 238 13.46 -0.70 4.64
C GLU A 238 14.75 -0.86 3.83
N LEU A 239 15.92 -0.61 4.45
CA LEU A 239 17.21 -0.76 3.78
C LEU A 239 17.48 -2.20 3.35
N THR A 240 17.20 -3.18 4.21
CA THR A 240 17.42 -4.60 3.90
C THR A 240 16.59 -5.03 2.68
N ILE A 241 15.29 -4.69 2.66
CA ILE A 241 14.39 -5.04 1.55
C ILE A 241 14.80 -4.29 0.26
N TYR A 242 15.23 -3.03 0.38
CA TYR A 242 15.72 -2.25 -0.76
C TYR A 242 16.99 -2.86 -1.39
N GLU A 243 17.95 -3.29 -0.58
CA GLU A 243 19.17 -3.97 -1.04
C GLU A 243 18.86 -5.29 -1.75
N GLU A 244 17.92 -6.10 -1.22
CA GLU A 244 17.43 -7.31 -1.89
C GLU A 244 16.80 -7.01 -3.26
N ILE A 245 15.88 -6.03 -3.33
CA ILE A 245 15.23 -5.60 -4.57
C ILE A 245 16.27 -5.15 -5.61
N CYS A 246 17.31 -4.42 -5.18
CA CYS A 246 18.40 -4.00 -6.04
C CYS A 246 19.22 -5.19 -6.57
N GLY A 247 19.52 -6.18 -5.73
CA GLY A 247 20.20 -7.42 -6.12
C GLY A 247 19.38 -8.23 -7.14
N ASP A 248 18.09 -8.42 -6.88
CA ASP A 248 17.18 -9.14 -7.79
C ASP A 248 17.06 -8.42 -9.15
N LEU A 249 16.95 -7.09 -9.16
CA LEU A 249 16.95 -6.28 -10.39
C LEU A 249 18.25 -6.42 -11.21
N GLN A 250 19.41 -6.46 -10.56
CA GLN A 250 20.70 -6.69 -11.23
C GLN A 250 20.76 -8.10 -11.82
N ASN A 251 20.32 -9.11 -11.06
CA ASN A 251 20.25 -10.50 -11.53
C ASN A 251 19.35 -10.65 -12.76
N LEU A 252 18.17 -10.01 -12.78
CA LEU A 252 17.27 -10.03 -13.93
C LEU A 252 17.89 -9.39 -15.17
N LYS A 253 18.53 -8.22 -15.04
CA LYS A 253 19.24 -7.54 -16.15
C LYS A 253 20.34 -8.40 -16.77
N ASN A 254 21.03 -9.19 -15.94
CA ASN A 254 22.12 -10.06 -16.39
C ASN A 254 21.64 -11.33 -17.12
N HIS A 255 20.45 -11.85 -16.79
CA HIS A 255 19.96 -13.14 -17.29
C HIS A 255 18.86 -13.03 -18.37
N ASN A 256 18.07 -11.96 -18.38
CA ASN A 256 16.94 -11.79 -19.29
C ASN A 256 16.94 -10.39 -19.93
N LYS A 257 16.58 -10.30 -21.22
CA LYS A 257 16.40 -9.03 -21.96
C LYS A 257 15.15 -8.24 -21.54
N ILE A 258 14.78 -8.26 -20.27
CA ILE A 258 13.71 -7.45 -19.71
C ILE A 258 14.33 -6.12 -19.29
N MET A 259 14.24 -5.10 -20.15
CA MET A 259 14.60 -3.73 -19.79
C MET A 259 13.52 -3.11 -18.88
N LEU A 260 13.53 -3.49 -17.60
CA LEU A 260 13.26 -2.52 -16.55
C LEU A 260 14.54 -1.70 -16.40
N SER A 261 14.54 -0.46 -16.89
CA SER A 261 15.70 0.43 -16.75
C SER A 261 16.00 0.68 -15.27
N SER A 262 17.21 1.15 -14.95
CA SER A 262 17.48 1.76 -13.62
C SER A 262 16.46 2.84 -13.28
N ASP A 263 15.92 3.48 -14.31
CA ASP A 263 14.98 4.59 -14.28
C ASP A 263 13.52 4.10 -14.25
N SER A 264 13.27 2.78 -14.32
CA SER A 264 11.98 2.17 -13.96
C SER A 264 11.86 1.94 -12.45
N ALA A 265 12.97 1.70 -11.74
CA ALA A 265 13.13 2.24 -10.38
C ALA A 265 13.41 3.76 -10.51
N ASN A 266 13.31 4.57 -9.48
CA ASN A 266 12.96 6.01 -9.62
C ASN A 266 11.50 6.24 -10.12
N ASP A 267 11.09 5.72 -11.29
CA ASP A 267 9.76 6.07 -11.85
C ASP A 267 8.56 5.21 -11.36
N LEU A 268 8.73 3.93 -10.96
CA LEU A 268 7.65 3.11 -10.37
C LEU A 268 7.31 3.51 -8.91
N GLY A 269 7.18 4.81 -8.63
CA GLY A 269 6.87 5.38 -7.31
C GLY A 269 8.10 5.74 -6.44
N PHE A 270 9.29 5.35 -6.88
CA PHE A 270 10.59 5.59 -6.22
C PHE A 270 11.12 7.04 -6.36
N ARG A 271 10.25 8.06 -6.47
CA ARG A 271 10.68 9.48 -6.44
C ARG A 271 11.03 9.89 -5.01
N MET A 272 12.14 9.34 -4.54
CA MET A 272 12.75 9.55 -3.23
C MET A 272 13.08 11.04 -3.01
N ARG A 273 12.14 11.80 -2.42
CA ARG A 273 12.41 13.17 -1.98
C ARG A 273 12.88 13.19 -0.53
N PRO A 274 13.99 13.87 -0.21
CA PRO A 274 14.37 14.14 1.16
C PRO A 274 13.25 14.87 1.89
N GLN A 275 12.89 14.39 3.08
CA GLN A 275 12.15 15.21 4.04
C GLN A 275 12.90 15.35 5.36
N ALA A 276 13.08 16.60 5.77
CA ALA A 276 13.48 16.95 7.12
C ALA A 276 12.27 16.73 8.04
N TRP A 277 12.30 15.65 8.80
CA TRP A 277 11.29 15.36 9.82
C TRP A 277 11.37 16.44 10.91
N GLY A 278 10.23 17.03 11.27
CA GLY A 278 10.14 18.06 12.30
C GLY A 278 10.72 17.56 13.63
N SER A 279 11.82 18.18 14.06
CA SER A 279 12.53 17.77 15.26
C SER A 279 11.79 18.22 16.53
N ALA A 280 11.27 17.27 17.30
CA ALA A 280 10.99 17.50 18.73
C ALA A 280 12.31 17.78 19.50
N ASP A 281 13.43 17.23 19.03
CA ASP A 281 14.78 17.49 19.55
C ASP A 281 15.56 18.47 18.66
N ALA A 282 15.33 19.77 18.85
CA ALA A 282 15.97 20.85 18.08
C ALA A 282 17.50 21.03 18.35
N ASN A 283 18.18 20.03 18.94
CA ASN A 283 19.57 20.11 19.39
C ASN A 283 20.47 18.94 18.93
N ASN A 284 20.00 18.01 18.09
CA ASN A 284 20.84 16.90 17.58
C ASN A 284 20.92 16.87 16.06
N SER A 285 21.53 17.90 15.47
CA SER A 285 21.85 17.95 14.05
C SER A 285 23.05 17.06 13.72
N ASN A 286 22.83 15.75 13.60
CA ASN A 286 23.82 14.82 13.07
C ASN A 286 23.84 14.92 11.52
N PRO A 287 24.92 15.43 10.89
CA PRO A 287 24.99 15.56 9.43
C PRO A 287 25.10 14.22 8.69
N ASN A 288 25.28 13.11 9.41
CA ASN A 288 25.29 11.74 8.88
C ASN A 288 23.96 10.98 9.14
N ALA A 289 22.88 11.68 9.52
CA ALA A 289 21.57 11.04 9.64
C ALA A 289 21.09 10.56 8.26
N PRO A 290 20.67 9.28 8.09
CA PRO A 290 20.17 8.79 6.82
C PRO A 290 18.91 9.55 6.43
N THR A 291 18.91 10.08 5.21
CA THR A 291 17.76 10.76 4.63
C THR A 291 16.65 9.73 4.38
N ILE A 292 15.45 9.98 4.90
CA ILE A 292 14.28 9.10 4.79
C ILE A 292 13.36 9.66 3.71
N TYR A 293 12.76 8.77 2.92
CA TYR A 293 12.11 9.11 1.65
C TYR A 293 10.64 8.67 1.62
N THR A 294 9.78 9.50 1.03
CA THR A 294 8.33 9.23 0.88
C THR A 294 8.02 8.52 -0.44
N PRO A 295 7.12 7.53 -0.50
CA PRO A 295 6.54 7.06 -1.76
C PRO A 295 5.64 8.15 -2.37
N ILE A 296 5.68 8.30 -3.70
CA ILE A 296 4.66 9.03 -4.44
C ILE A 296 3.83 8.01 -5.21
N VAL A 297 2.57 7.84 -4.81
CA VAL A 297 1.55 7.28 -5.71
C VAL A 297 1.21 8.39 -6.71
N MET A 298 1.56 8.19 -7.99
CA MET A 298 1.05 9.03 -9.08
C MET A 298 -0.43 8.73 -9.31
#